data_AF-A0A845XUN8-F1
#
_entry.id   AF-A0A845XUN8-F1
#
_cell.length_a   1.000
_cell.length_b   1.000
_cell.length_c   1.000
_cell.angle_alpha   90.00
_cell.angle_beta   90.00
_cell.angle_gamma   90.00
#
_symmetry.space_group_name_H-M   'P 1'
#
loop_
_entity.id
_entity.type
_entity.pdbx_description
1 polymer ?
#
loop_
_entity_poly.entity_id
_entity_poly.type
_entity_poly.pdbx_seq_one_letter_code
_entity_poly.pdbx_strand_id
1 'polypeptide(L)'
;MERLEQLAQQLAQPRESKGENSYPYPITEREQILIRLYSYCELGMTPQRFYNKWDLTREDMALICSCSTQTVNGWFNTSRRCYPPTPGHLRHLAIMDFLLEDFETIPKPLLERLLSKGLEGRM
;
A
#
# COMPACT_ATOMS: atom_id res chain seq x y z
N MET A 1 -17.00 -14.54 7.39
CA MET A 1 -16.89 -13.31 8.18
C MET A 1 -16.30 -13.61 9.55
N GLU A 2 -16.92 -14.47 10.35
CA GLU A 2 -16.47 -14.80 11.73
C GLU A 2 -14.99 -15.23 11.86
N ARG A 3 -14.46 -16.08 10.96
CA ARG A 3 -13.03 -16.46 10.97
C ARG A 3 -12.07 -15.30 10.64
N LEU A 4 -12.47 -14.36 9.79
CA LEU A 4 -11.65 -13.21 9.44
C LEU A 4 -11.63 -12.19 10.58
N GLU A 5 -12.77 -11.99 11.24
CA GLU A 5 -12.88 -11.13 12.43
C GLU A 5 -12.06 -11.70 13.59
N GLN A 6 -12.11 -13.01 13.84
CA GLN A 6 -11.27 -13.68 14.84
C GLN A 6 -9.77 -13.51 14.53
N LEU A 7 -9.37 -13.70 13.28
CA LEU A 7 -7.99 -13.46 12.84
C LEU A 7 -7.60 -11.98 13.00
N ALA A 8 -8.47 -11.05 12.63
CA ALA A 8 -8.23 -9.62 12.80
C ALA A 8 -8.06 -9.25 14.28
N GLN A 9 -8.87 -9.81 15.18
CA GLN A 9 -8.77 -9.61 16.62
C GLN A 9 -7.46 -10.16 17.19
N GLN A 10 -7.03 -11.34 16.73
CA GLN A 10 -5.71 -11.91 17.07
C GLN A 10 -4.58 -11.04 16.54
N LEU A 11 -4.72 -10.52 15.31
CA LEU A 11 -3.78 -9.61 14.69
C LEU A 11 -3.81 -8.20 15.29
N ALA A 12 -4.80 -7.82 16.08
CA ALA A 12 -4.90 -6.49 16.70
C ALA A 12 -4.23 -6.41 18.08
N GLN A 13 -3.88 -7.54 18.71
CA GLN A 13 -3.29 -7.52 20.04
C GLN A 13 -1.89 -6.87 20.04
N PRO A 14 -1.55 -6.00 21.01
CA PRO A 14 -0.22 -5.39 21.08
C PRO A 14 0.85 -6.46 21.30
N ARG A 15 2.02 -6.28 20.67
CA ARG A 15 3.20 -7.09 21.01
C ARG A 15 3.67 -6.69 22.40
N GLU A 16 4.06 -7.64 23.23
CA GLU A 16 4.80 -7.33 24.45
C GLU A 16 6.05 -6.51 24.09
N SER A 17 6.38 -5.51 24.92
CA SER A 17 7.32 -4.43 24.61
C SER A 17 8.59 -4.93 23.90
N LYS A 18 8.90 -4.34 22.74
CA LYS A 18 10.18 -4.60 22.07
C LYS A 18 11.32 -4.13 22.98
N GLY A 19 12.15 -5.05 23.44
CA GLY A 19 13.42 -4.68 24.07
C GLY A 19 14.21 -3.78 23.12
N GLU A 20 14.75 -2.69 23.65
CA GLU A 20 15.57 -1.75 22.87
C GLU A 20 16.73 -2.52 22.21
N ASN A 21 16.92 -2.33 20.90
CA ASN A 21 18.04 -2.85 20.10
C ASN A 21 18.18 -4.38 19.88
N SER A 22 17.10 -5.17 19.81
CA SER A 22 17.20 -6.59 19.39
C SER A 22 17.08 -6.79 17.87
N TYR A 23 18.05 -6.33 17.07
CA TYR A 23 18.11 -6.69 15.66
C TYR A 23 18.90 -8.01 15.48
N PRO A 24 18.39 -8.98 14.68
CA PRO A 24 17.11 -8.96 13.98
C PRO A 24 15.91 -9.19 14.91
N TYR A 25 14.78 -8.55 14.62
CA TYR A 25 13.55 -8.78 15.38
C TYR A 25 12.96 -10.15 15.05
N PRO A 26 12.70 -11.02 16.05
CA PRO A 26 12.10 -12.32 15.78
C PRO A 26 10.64 -12.16 15.34
N ILE A 27 10.30 -12.85 14.24
CA ILE A 27 8.95 -12.96 13.71
C ILE A 27 8.15 -13.97 14.53
N THR A 28 7.10 -13.48 15.18
CA THR A 28 6.13 -14.25 15.96
C THR A 28 5.13 -14.96 15.05
N GLU A 29 4.41 -15.96 15.58
CA GLU A 29 3.36 -16.67 14.84
C GLU A 29 2.30 -15.71 14.27
N ARG A 30 1.88 -14.71 15.07
CA ARG A 30 0.97 -13.65 14.63
C ARG A 30 1.48 -12.90 13.39
N GLU A 31 2.76 -12.53 13.38
CA GLU A 31 3.39 -11.85 12.25
C GLU A 31 3.53 -12.78 11.03
N GLN A 32 3.78 -14.08 11.23
CA GLN A 32 3.76 -15.07 10.13
C GLN A 32 2.37 -15.23 9.52
N ILE A 33 1.32 -15.22 10.33
CA ILE A 33 -0.07 -15.26 9.85
C ILE A 33 -0.34 -14.04 8.97
N LEU A 34 0.04 -12.84 9.42
CA LEU A 34 -0.11 -11.61 8.63
C LEU A 34 0.65 -11.70 7.30
N ILE A 35 1.91 -12.16 7.31
CA ILE A 35 2.72 -12.33 6.09
C ILE A 35 2.02 -13.28 5.11
N ARG A 36 1.50 -14.42 5.60
CA ARG A 36 0.77 -15.38 4.77
C ARG A 36 -0.48 -14.77 4.17
N LEU A 37 -1.31 -14.12 4.98
CA LEU A 37 -2.54 -13.46 4.51
C LEU A 37 -2.23 -12.41 3.44
N TYR A 38 -1.20 -11.58 3.68
CA TYR A 38 -0.76 -10.59 2.70
C TYR A 38 -0.23 -11.23 1.41
N SER A 39 0.50 -12.34 1.51
CA SER A 39 1.09 -13.02 0.34
C SER A 39 0.06 -13.63 -0.60
N TYR A 40 -1.10 -14.04 -0.08
CA TYR A 40 -2.22 -14.55 -0.88
C TYR A 40 -3.23 -13.48 -1.27
N CYS A 41 -3.05 -12.25 -0.78
CA CYS A 41 -3.94 -11.15 -1.13
C CYS A 41 -3.64 -10.69 -2.56
N GLU A 42 -4.60 -10.85 -3.46
CA GLU A 42 -4.59 -10.22 -4.79
C GLU A 42 -4.92 -8.72 -4.67
N LEU A 43 -4.10 -8.00 -3.91
CA LEU A 43 -4.25 -6.57 -3.71
C LEU A 43 -3.84 -5.85 -5.00
N GLY A 44 -4.84 -5.43 -5.77
CA GLY A 44 -4.63 -4.71 -7.03
C GLY A 44 -5.79 -3.79 -7.35
N MET A 45 -5.48 -2.59 -7.84
CA MET A 45 -6.46 -1.64 -8.34
C MET A 45 -6.06 -1.16 -9.72
N THR A 46 -7.01 -1.22 -10.66
CA THR A 46 -6.74 -0.79 -12.04
C THR A 46 -6.61 0.72 -12.12
N PRO A 47 -5.78 1.25 -13.06
CA PRO A 47 -5.66 2.67 -13.29
C PRO A 47 -6.99 3.37 -13.51
N GLN A 48 -7.90 2.76 -14.28
CA GLN A 48 -9.22 3.30 -14.58
C GLN A 48 -10.09 3.39 -13.32
N ARG A 49 -10.09 2.36 -12.48
CA ARG A 49 -10.87 2.37 -11.24
C ARG A 49 -10.33 3.41 -10.27
N PHE A 50 -9.00 3.50 -10.13
CA PHE A 50 -8.35 4.48 -9.25
C PHE A 50 -8.64 5.91 -9.71
N TYR A 51 -8.43 6.19 -11.00
CA TYR A 51 -8.65 7.50 -11.61
C TYR A 51 -10.11 7.95 -11.55
N ASN A 52 -11.07 7.02 -11.68
CA ASN A 52 -12.50 7.37 -11.58
C ASN A 52 -12.96 7.58 -10.14
N LYS A 53 -12.27 6.98 -9.16
CA LYS A 53 -12.62 7.08 -7.74
C LYS A 53 -12.07 8.35 -7.10
N TRP A 54 -10.85 8.72 -7.47
CA TRP A 54 -10.13 9.85 -6.88
C TRP A 54 -9.94 10.95 -7.94
N ASP A 55 -10.28 12.19 -7.59
CA ASP A 55 -10.10 13.37 -8.44
C ASP A 55 -8.61 13.77 -8.51
N LEU A 56 -7.82 12.95 -9.19
CA LEU A 56 -6.36 13.06 -9.31
C LEU A 56 -5.94 13.10 -10.77
N THR A 57 -4.75 13.65 -11.01
CA THR A 57 -4.16 13.72 -12.34
C THR A 57 -3.41 12.43 -12.70
N ARG A 58 -3.08 12.25 -13.99
CA ARG A 58 -2.24 11.12 -14.42
C ARG A 58 -0.80 11.27 -13.94
N GLU A 59 -0.37 12.50 -13.70
CA GLU A 59 0.90 12.87 -13.09
C GLU A 59 0.96 12.39 -11.64
N ASP A 60 -0.12 12.56 -10.85
CA ASP A 60 -0.20 12.02 -9.50
C ASP A 60 -0.09 10.50 -9.49
N MET A 61 -0.78 9.82 -10.43
CA MET A 61 -0.66 8.37 -10.58
C MET A 61 0.78 7.94 -10.94
N ALA A 62 1.48 8.73 -11.75
CA ALA A 62 2.87 8.47 -12.11
C ALA A 62 3.79 8.57 -10.88
N LEU A 63 3.57 9.57 -10.04
CA LEU A 63 4.26 9.73 -8.75
C LEU A 63 4.00 8.54 -7.82
N ILE A 64 2.73 8.15 -7.64
CA ILE A 64 2.33 7.01 -6.81
C ILE A 64 3.01 5.72 -7.28
N CYS A 65 3.03 5.50 -8.60
CA CYS A 65 3.58 4.28 -9.19
C CYS A 65 5.10 4.34 -9.43
N SER A 66 5.77 5.45 -9.10
CA SER A 66 7.20 5.68 -9.38
C SER A 66 7.57 5.43 -10.85
N CYS A 67 6.75 5.91 -11.78
CA CYS A 67 6.96 5.75 -13.21
C CYS A 67 6.74 7.08 -13.96
N SER A 68 6.89 7.08 -15.29
CA SER A 68 6.70 8.30 -16.09
C SER A 68 5.22 8.55 -16.39
N THR A 69 4.81 9.82 -16.52
CA THR A 69 3.46 10.18 -17.01
C THR A 69 3.18 9.57 -18.38
N GLN A 70 4.21 9.40 -19.23
CA GLN A 70 4.07 8.72 -20.52
C GLN A 70 3.65 7.25 -20.35
N THR A 71 4.21 6.56 -19.36
CA THR A 71 3.81 5.19 -18.99
C THR A 71 2.34 5.16 -18.57
N VAL A 72 1.91 6.09 -17.72
CA VAL A 72 0.52 6.19 -17.26
C VAL A 72 -0.43 6.50 -18.41
N ASN A 73 -0.09 7.46 -19.28
CA ASN A 73 -0.85 7.79 -20.48
C ASN A 73 -1.05 6.57 -21.39
N GLY A 74 -0.04 5.70 -21.46
CA GLY A 74 -0.14 4.40 -22.11
C GLY A 74 -1.34 3.60 -21.60
N TRP A 75 -1.51 3.45 -20.28
CA TRP A 75 -2.57 2.62 -19.68
C TRP A 75 -4.00 3.02 -20.03
N PHE A 76 -4.21 4.27 -20.46
CA PHE A 76 -5.52 4.78 -20.89
C PHE A 76 -5.68 4.79 -22.42
N ASN A 77 -4.64 4.41 -23.17
CA ASN A 77 -4.65 4.38 -24.62
C ASN A 77 -5.20 3.04 -25.14
N THR A 78 -6.09 3.10 -26.12
CA THR A 78 -6.71 1.92 -26.76
C THR A 78 -5.84 1.30 -27.86
N SER A 79 -4.68 1.88 -28.18
CA SER A 79 -3.81 1.38 -29.25
C SER A 79 -3.15 0.04 -28.89
N ARG A 80 -2.96 -0.82 -29.92
CA ARG A 80 -2.36 -2.16 -29.80
C ARG A 80 -0.92 -2.21 -29.26
N ARG A 81 -0.23 -1.06 -29.12
CA ARG A 81 1.15 -0.97 -28.63
C ARG A 81 1.24 -0.49 -27.16
N CYS A 82 0.13 -0.45 -26.44
CA CYS A 82 0.17 -0.11 -25.02
C CYS A 82 0.76 -1.25 -24.17
N TYR A 83 1.72 -0.91 -23.30
CA TYR A 83 2.15 -1.80 -22.22
C TYR A 83 1.18 -1.68 -21.04
N PRO A 84 0.52 -2.77 -20.61
CA PRO A 84 -0.39 -2.73 -19.48
C PRO A 84 0.36 -2.42 -18.17
N PRO A 85 -0.34 -1.91 -17.13
CA PRO A 85 0.25 -1.77 -15.81
C PRO A 85 0.74 -3.13 -15.28
N THR A 86 1.92 -3.14 -14.67
CA THR A 86 2.46 -4.34 -14.03
C THR A 86 1.70 -4.65 -12.73
N PRO A 87 1.78 -5.87 -12.19
CA PRO A 87 1.23 -6.18 -10.87
C PRO A 87 1.75 -5.24 -9.75
N GLY A 88 3.00 -4.75 -9.89
CA GLY A 88 3.56 -3.75 -8.97
C GLY A 88 2.81 -2.41 -9.01
N HIS A 89 2.48 -1.92 -10.21
CA HIS A 89 1.67 -0.69 -10.35
C HIS A 89 0.27 -0.88 -9.74
N LEU A 90 -0.39 -2.00 -10.04
CA LEU A 90 -1.72 -2.29 -9.50
C LEU A 90 -1.72 -2.33 -7.97
N ARG A 91 -0.65 -2.90 -7.38
CA ARG A 91 -0.46 -2.93 -5.93
C ARG A 91 -0.22 -1.54 -5.34
N HIS A 92 0.61 -0.70 -5.96
CA HIS A 92 0.81 0.68 -5.50
C HIS A 92 -0.49 1.48 -5.51
N LEU A 93 -1.30 1.36 -6.56
CA LEU A 93 -2.61 2.01 -6.64
C LEU A 93 -3.55 1.51 -5.54
N ALA A 94 -3.58 0.20 -5.28
CA ALA A 94 -4.41 -0.37 -4.21
C ALA A 94 -3.95 0.04 -2.80
N ILE A 95 -2.64 0.13 -2.55
CA ILE A 95 -2.11 0.64 -1.28
C ILE A 95 -2.48 2.11 -1.09
N MET A 96 -2.32 2.93 -2.14
CA MET A 96 -2.70 4.34 -2.06
C MET A 96 -4.22 4.50 -1.89
N ASP A 97 -5.03 3.68 -2.55
CA ASP A 97 -6.48 3.64 -2.38
C ASP A 97 -6.87 3.41 -0.92
N PHE A 98 -6.28 2.39 -0.29
CA PHE A 98 -6.47 2.07 1.12
C PHE A 98 -6.05 3.24 2.03
N LEU A 99 -4.90 3.85 1.77
CA LEU A 99 -4.43 5.00 2.57
C LEU A 99 -5.33 6.22 2.44
N LEU A 100 -5.88 6.48 1.25
CA LEU A 100 -6.78 7.61 1.00
C LEU A 100 -8.16 7.39 1.60
N GLU A 101 -8.70 6.17 1.55
CA GLU A 101 -9.99 5.83 2.20
C GLU A 101 -9.93 6.02 3.71
N ASP A 102 -8.83 5.60 4.33
CA ASP A 102 -8.67 5.60 5.78
C ASP A 102 -7.92 6.82 6.30
N PHE A 103 -7.58 7.80 5.46
CA PHE A 103 -6.64 8.88 5.77
C PHE A 103 -6.95 9.60 7.10
N GLU A 104 -8.21 9.97 7.31
CA GLU A 104 -8.66 10.67 8.53
C GLU A 104 -8.60 9.80 9.80
N THR A 105 -8.52 8.48 9.65
CA THR A 105 -8.43 7.53 10.76
C THR A 105 -7.00 7.14 11.11
N ILE A 106 -6.02 7.46 10.24
CA ILE A 106 -4.62 7.11 10.45
C ILE A 106 -4.10 7.88 11.69
N PRO A 107 -3.64 7.19 12.74
CA PRO A 107 -3.10 7.87 13.91
C PRO A 107 -1.91 8.75 13.55
N LYS A 108 -1.90 10.01 14.01
CA LYS A 108 -0.84 10.98 13.73
C LYS A 108 0.60 10.42 13.91
N PRO A 109 0.93 9.67 14.98
CA PRO A 109 2.28 9.10 15.14
C PRO A 109 2.64 8.09 14.05
N LEU A 110 1.65 7.40 13.47
CA LEU A 110 1.88 6.48 12.36
C LEU A 110 2.11 7.25 11.06
N LEU A 111 1.32 8.31 10.82
CA LEU A 111 1.52 9.20 9.67
C LEU A 111 2.90 9.86 9.71
N GLU A 112 3.32 10.38 10.86
CA GLU A 112 4.67 10.93 11.06
C GLU A 112 5.77 9.90 10.76
N ARG A 113 5.58 8.62 11.16
CA ARG A 113 6.54 7.55 10.84
C ARG A 113 6.56 7.19 9.35
N LEU A 114 5.41 7.21 8.68
CA LEU A 114 5.31 6.98 7.24
C LEU A 114 6.02 8.10 6.46
N LEU A 115 5.87 9.36 6.89
CA LEU A 115 6.42 10.53 6.21
C LEU A 115 7.89 10.82 6.56
N SER A 116 8.32 10.56 7.80
CA SER A 116 9.67 10.87 8.28
C SER A 116 10.77 10.15 7.51
N LYS A 117 10.51 8.92 7.03
CA LYS A 117 11.46 8.18 6.19
C LYS A 117 11.63 8.77 4.78
N GLY A 118 10.70 9.62 4.32
CA GLY A 118 10.78 10.29 3.02
C GLY A 118 11.48 11.65 3.04
N LEU A 119 11.55 12.29 4.21
CA LEU A 119 12.14 13.64 4.37
C LEU A 119 13.64 13.61 4.68
N GLU A 120 14.16 12.53 5.28
CA GLU A 120 15.59 12.36 5.58
C GLU A 120 16.50 12.27 4.33
N GLY A 121 15.94 12.16 3.12
CA GLY A 121 16.69 12.09 1.85
C GLY A 121 16.37 13.20 0.84
N ARG A 122 15.63 14.26 1.23
CA ARG A 122 15.27 15.39 0.35
C ARG A 122 15.59 16.77 0.95
N MET A 123 16.49 16.83 1.93
CA MET A 123 17.17 18.06 2.38
C MET A 123 18.68 17.88 2.17
#